data_AF-V6TTT7-F1
#
_entry.id   AF-V6TTT7-F1
#
_cell.length_a   1.000
_cell.length_b   1.000
_cell.length_c   1.000
_cell.angle_alpha   90.00
_cell.angle_beta   90.00
_cell.angle_gamma   90.00
#
_symmetry.space_group_name_H-M   'P 1'
#
loop_
_entity.id
_entity.type
_entity.pdbx_description
1 polymer ?
#
loop_
_entity_poly.entity_id
_entity_poly.type
_entity_poly.pdbx_seq_one_letter_code
_entity_poly.pdbx_strand_id
1 'polypeptide(L)'
;MHQIREIHTQLSGLTAEAVQQPASSGRLPLTLVESPDTYETIWGKICSNEDLDFPSMQEALSTRRCIEVASKCTEQLNVNLQSITIRTANTFQEVLDVRIDGFGIAQSVIDAVSDAALSFDNETRNYLDGPRTQQRDTFYQHISACLKSKAEGIVKRVVDTAVHLIDEVSKDAMSQTPRLAAQGTLTVLEEVLEATDEMQAAHPDGLSLKALELLHDPDFSYTRFVVSRIAQRPRDANGILGLSQSICRGLLEWSIKIAASFGVLCDINEQVQRAEKRTNEQMESVAKHFGNILAGQFDRFIQQQIRDSKANMSRAFRTGANVPHELNSIYGTLLEEDAGT
;
A
#
# COMPACT_ATOMS: atom_id res chain seq x y z
N MET A 1 26.85 -55.52 -55.56
CA MET A 1 27.02 -54.30 -56.40
C MET A 1 25.99 -54.15 -57.53
N HIS A 2 25.37 -55.21 -58.05
CA HIS A 2 24.35 -55.08 -59.11
C HIS A 2 23.02 -54.44 -58.66
N GLN A 3 22.54 -54.76 -57.45
CA GLN A 3 21.28 -54.21 -56.91
C GLN A 3 21.30 -52.68 -56.71
N ILE A 4 22.43 -52.11 -56.29
CA ILE A 4 22.57 -50.64 -56.12
C ILE A 4 22.51 -49.93 -57.47
N ARG A 5 23.06 -50.55 -58.53
CA ARG A 5 23.03 -50.01 -59.89
C ARG A 5 21.63 -50.07 -60.49
N GLU A 6 20.87 -51.13 -60.20
CA GLU A 6 19.45 -51.24 -60.57
C GLU A 6 18.58 -50.20 -59.89
N ILE A 7 18.76 -49.99 -58.58
CA ILE A 7 18.03 -48.97 -57.82
C ILE A 7 18.34 -47.56 -58.36
N HIS A 8 19.62 -47.27 -58.65
CA HIS A 8 20.01 -45.99 -59.24
C HIS A 8 19.38 -45.76 -60.63
N THR A 9 19.28 -46.81 -61.43
CA THR A 9 18.69 -46.75 -62.78
C THR A 9 17.18 -46.56 -62.71
N GLN A 10 16.50 -47.24 -61.77
CA GLN A 10 15.07 -47.08 -61.53
C GLN A 10 14.72 -45.69 -60.99
N LEU A 11 15.50 -45.17 -60.04
CA LEU A 11 15.34 -43.80 -59.54
C LEU A 11 15.57 -42.77 -60.64
N SER A 12 16.58 -42.96 -61.50
CA SER A 12 16.83 -42.05 -62.63
C SER A 12 15.68 -42.06 -63.66
N GLY A 13 15.07 -43.22 -63.90
CA GLY A 13 13.89 -43.35 -64.76
C GLY A 13 12.65 -42.66 -64.19
N LEU A 14 12.38 -42.84 -62.90
CA LEU A 14 11.25 -42.20 -62.21
C LEU A 14 11.38 -40.67 -62.15
N THR A 15 12.59 -40.16 -61.98
CA THR A 15 12.85 -38.71 -62.00
C THR A 15 12.67 -38.12 -63.40
N ALA A 16 13.04 -38.85 -64.45
CA ALA A 16 12.84 -38.42 -65.83
C ALA A 16 11.34 -38.39 -66.22
N GLU A 17 10.56 -39.37 -65.75
CA GLU A 17 9.10 -39.40 -65.95
C GLU A 17 8.38 -38.28 -65.17
N ALA A 18 8.85 -37.94 -63.97
CA ALA A 18 8.29 -36.85 -63.18
C ALA A 18 8.52 -35.46 -63.82
N VAL A 19 9.61 -35.29 -64.57
CA VAL A 19 9.95 -34.03 -65.28
C VAL A 19 9.13 -33.84 -66.56
N GLN A 20 8.62 -34.91 -67.19
CA GLN A 20 7.85 -34.83 -68.43
C GLN A 20 6.33 -34.69 -68.26
N GLN A 21 5.80 -34.66 -67.03
CA GLN A 21 4.37 -34.47 -66.83
C GLN A 21 3.95 -33.00 -67.05
N PRO A 22 2.93 -32.72 -67.88
CA PRO A 22 2.41 -31.35 -68.05
C PRO A 22 1.83 -30.85 -66.74
N ALA A 23 2.32 -29.69 -66.28
CA ALA A 23 1.89 -29.04 -65.05
C ALA A 23 0.40 -28.68 -65.09
N SER A 24 -0.43 -29.53 -64.49
CA SER A 24 -1.84 -29.23 -64.19
C SER A 24 -2.14 -29.48 -62.71
N SER A 25 -1.33 -28.89 -61.85
CA SER A 25 -1.63 -28.70 -60.42
C SER A 25 -0.66 -27.66 -59.89
N GLY A 26 -1.15 -26.66 -59.16
CA GLY A 26 -0.37 -25.55 -58.61
C GLY A 26 0.64 -26.01 -57.55
N ARG A 27 1.71 -26.68 -57.99
CA ARG A 27 2.89 -27.03 -57.21
C ARG A 27 3.93 -25.94 -57.36
N LEU A 28 4.59 -25.58 -56.25
CA LEU A 28 5.76 -24.70 -56.27
C LEU A 28 6.74 -25.17 -57.36
N PRO A 29 7.29 -24.25 -58.18
CA PRO A 29 8.31 -24.60 -59.14
C PRO A 29 9.60 -24.87 -58.38
N LEU A 30 9.85 -26.14 -58.04
CA LEU A 30 11.20 -26.60 -57.69
C LEU A 30 11.97 -26.68 -59.01
N THR A 31 12.41 -25.53 -59.51
CA THR A 31 13.44 -25.50 -60.53
C THR A 31 14.73 -26.02 -59.92
N LEU A 32 15.34 -27.03 -60.54
CA LEU A 32 16.69 -27.58 -60.27
C LEU A 32 17.83 -26.54 -60.39
N VAL A 33 17.52 -25.25 -60.20
CA VAL A 33 18.38 -24.06 -60.33
C VAL A 33 18.86 -23.57 -58.95
N GLU A 34 18.33 -24.12 -57.86
CA GLU A 34 18.79 -23.76 -56.50
C GLU A 34 20.05 -24.57 -56.12
N SER A 35 21.08 -23.89 -55.60
CA SER A 35 22.36 -24.53 -55.26
C SER A 35 22.19 -25.52 -54.11
N PRO A 36 23.09 -26.52 -53.96
CA PRO A 36 23.09 -27.42 -52.80
C PRO A 36 23.02 -26.70 -51.46
N ASP A 37 23.60 -25.50 -51.37
CA ASP A 37 23.59 -24.65 -50.17
C ASP A 37 22.16 -24.18 -49.80
N THR A 38 21.28 -23.99 -50.78
CA THR A 38 19.87 -23.65 -50.53
C THR A 38 19.14 -24.82 -49.86
N TYR A 39 19.38 -26.04 -50.33
CA TYR A 39 18.81 -27.25 -49.71
C TYR A 39 19.40 -27.51 -48.32
N GLU A 40 20.70 -27.28 -48.13
CA GLU A 40 21.35 -27.40 -46.82
C GLU A 40 20.84 -26.33 -45.84
N THR A 41 20.54 -25.11 -46.32
CA THR A 41 19.93 -24.05 -45.52
C THR A 41 18.48 -24.40 -45.13
N ILE A 42 17.68 -24.92 -46.06
CA ILE A 42 16.30 -25.34 -45.78
C ILE A 42 16.30 -26.53 -44.82
N TRP A 43 17.14 -27.53 -45.06
CA TRP A 43 17.27 -28.70 -44.20
C TRP A 43 17.85 -28.34 -42.83
N GLY A 44 18.79 -27.40 -42.78
CA GLY A 44 19.34 -26.83 -41.56
C GLY A 44 18.27 -26.16 -40.71
N LYS A 45 17.38 -25.37 -41.32
CA LYS A 45 16.21 -24.76 -40.65
C LYS A 45 15.18 -25.78 -40.17
N ILE A 46 14.95 -26.84 -40.95
CA ILE A 46 14.07 -27.94 -40.57
C ILE A 46 14.65 -28.71 -39.38
N CYS A 47 15.96 -29.00 -39.42
CA CYS A 47 16.66 -29.73 -38.35
C CYS A 47 16.88 -28.88 -37.10
N SER A 48 17.02 -27.56 -37.23
CA SER A 48 17.08 -26.62 -36.11
C SER A 48 15.71 -26.32 -35.51
N ASN A 49 14.63 -26.85 -36.11
CA ASN A 49 13.25 -26.73 -35.64
C ASN A 49 12.77 -25.28 -35.44
N GLU A 50 13.41 -24.30 -36.09
CA GLU A 50 13.11 -22.87 -35.91
C GLU A 50 11.65 -22.53 -36.22
N ASP A 51 10.99 -23.31 -37.09
CA ASP A 51 9.59 -23.14 -37.51
C ASP A 51 8.72 -24.42 -37.41
N LEU A 52 9.25 -25.53 -36.88
CA LEU A 52 8.60 -26.86 -36.92
C LEU A 52 8.44 -27.55 -35.56
N ASP A 53 8.62 -26.81 -34.46
CA ASP A 53 8.35 -27.31 -33.11
C ASP A 53 6.83 -27.38 -32.87
N PHE A 54 6.21 -28.43 -33.40
CA PHE A 54 4.77 -28.66 -33.23
C PHE A 54 4.53 -29.45 -31.93
N PRO A 55 3.87 -28.85 -30.92
CA PRO A 55 3.43 -29.60 -29.76
C PRO A 55 2.50 -30.73 -30.21
N SER A 56 2.52 -31.84 -29.48
CA SER A 56 1.55 -32.91 -29.75
C SER A 56 0.12 -32.36 -29.64
N MET A 57 -0.84 -32.92 -30.39
CA MET A 57 -2.23 -32.46 -30.31
C MET A 57 -2.79 -32.51 -28.88
N GLN A 58 -2.34 -33.49 -28.09
CA GLN A 58 -2.71 -33.63 -26.67
C GLN A 58 -2.12 -32.49 -25.82
N GLU A 59 -0.87 -32.11 -26.07
CA GLU A 59 -0.20 -30.99 -25.43
C GLU A 59 -0.85 -29.66 -25.81
N ALA A 60 -1.10 -29.41 -27.09
CA ALA A 60 -1.78 -28.20 -27.55
C ALA A 60 -3.20 -28.06 -26.94
N LEU A 61 -3.96 -29.15 -26.86
CA LEU A 61 -5.28 -29.16 -26.22
C LEU A 61 -5.19 -28.97 -24.71
N SER A 62 -4.19 -29.56 -24.06
CA SER A 62 -3.94 -29.41 -22.62
C SER A 62 -3.58 -27.95 -22.29
N THR A 63 -2.65 -27.35 -23.04
CA THR A 63 -2.26 -25.94 -22.90
C THR A 63 -3.46 -25.03 -23.07
N ARG A 64 -4.24 -25.21 -24.14
CA ARG A 64 -5.43 -24.41 -24.38
C ARG A 64 -6.43 -24.49 -23.22
N ARG A 65 -6.71 -25.69 -22.70
CA ARG A 65 -7.63 -25.87 -21.57
C ARG A 65 -7.09 -25.28 -20.28
N CYS A 66 -5.79 -25.39 -20.02
CA CYS A 66 -5.15 -24.71 -18.89
C CYS A 66 -5.35 -23.19 -18.97
N ILE A 67 -5.17 -22.60 -20.16
CA ILE A 67 -5.36 -21.16 -20.39
C ILE A 67 -6.83 -20.76 -20.15
N GLU A 68 -7.78 -21.54 -20.66
CA GLU A 68 -9.23 -21.29 -20.46
C GLU A 68 -9.59 -21.31 -18.96
N VAL A 69 -9.08 -22.30 -18.21
CA VAL A 69 -9.29 -22.40 -16.75
C VAL A 69 -8.63 -21.23 -16.02
N ALA A 70 -7.39 -20.86 -16.37
CA ALA A 70 -6.71 -19.71 -15.78
C ALA A 70 -7.49 -18.41 -16.02
N SER A 71 -8.02 -18.18 -17.23
CA SER A 71 -8.83 -17.01 -17.55
C SER A 71 -10.09 -16.92 -16.69
N LYS A 72 -10.81 -18.04 -16.55
CA LYS A 72 -11.99 -18.14 -15.68
C LYS A 72 -11.65 -17.85 -14.21
N CYS A 73 -10.55 -18.42 -13.70
CA CYS A 73 -10.10 -18.17 -12.33
C CYS A 73 -9.70 -16.70 -12.12
N THR A 74 -9.05 -16.07 -13.11
CA THR A 74 -8.71 -14.64 -13.09
C THR A 74 -9.96 -13.75 -13.07
N GLU A 75 -10.97 -14.05 -13.88
CA GLU A 75 -12.23 -13.30 -13.88
C GLU A 75 -12.93 -13.37 -12.51
N GLN A 76 -13.02 -14.56 -11.94
CA GLN A 76 -13.61 -14.75 -10.61
C GLN A 76 -12.80 -14.05 -9.52
N LEU A 77 -11.46 -14.13 -9.59
CA LEU A 77 -10.57 -13.43 -8.68
C LEU A 77 -10.82 -11.92 -8.73
N ASN A 78 -10.92 -11.33 -9.93
CA ASN A 78 -11.15 -9.90 -10.09
C ASN A 78 -12.47 -9.46 -9.45
N VAL A 79 -13.55 -10.26 -9.61
CA VAL A 79 -14.84 -10.00 -8.96
C VAL A 79 -14.70 -10.06 -7.43
N ASN A 80 -14.03 -11.10 -6.91
CA ASN A 80 -13.83 -11.28 -5.47
C ASN A 80 -12.97 -10.15 -4.87
N LEU A 81 -11.90 -9.74 -5.56
CA LEU A 81 -11.06 -8.63 -5.12
C LEU A 81 -11.79 -7.29 -5.19
N GLN A 82 -12.68 -7.09 -6.16
CA GLN A 82 -13.48 -5.86 -6.26
C GLN A 82 -14.51 -5.75 -5.13
N SER A 83 -15.09 -6.85 -4.66
CA SER A 83 -16.08 -6.85 -3.58
C SER A 83 -15.45 -6.53 -2.21
N ILE A 84 -14.16 -6.85 -2.02
CA ILE A 84 -13.41 -6.47 -0.83
C ILE A 84 -13.17 -4.96 -0.85
N THR A 85 -13.96 -4.24 -0.07
CA THR A 85 -13.87 -2.78 0.04
C THR A 85 -13.54 -2.39 1.46
N ILE A 86 -12.74 -1.33 1.60
CA ILE A 86 -12.62 -0.61 2.86
C ILE A 86 -13.52 0.60 2.75
N ARG A 87 -14.39 0.75 3.74
CA ARG A 87 -15.16 1.98 3.93
C ARG A 87 -14.17 3.04 4.45
N THR A 88 -13.46 3.68 3.53
CA THR A 88 -12.58 4.79 3.88
C THR A 88 -13.45 5.97 4.25
N ALA A 89 -13.48 6.26 5.53
CA ALA A 89 -14.05 7.47 6.07
C ALA A 89 -13.40 8.71 5.43
N ASN A 90 -14.23 9.64 5.00
CA ASN A 90 -13.81 10.93 4.44
C ASN A 90 -13.76 12.02 5.52
N THR A 91 -14.29 11.74 6.70
CA THR A 91 -14.33 12.69 7.83
C THR A 91 -13.75 12.05 9.09
N PHE A 92 -13.30 12.89 10.02
CA PHE A 92 -12.79 12.44 11.31
C PHE A 92 -13.86 11.63 12.06
N GLN A 93 -15.12 12.09 12.02
CA GLN A 93 -16.24 11.39 12.65
C GLN A 93 -16.49 10.02 12.02
N GLU A 94 -16.39 9.90 10.69
CA GLU A 94 -16.53 8.60 10.03
C GLU A 94 -15.39 7.63 10.41
N VAL A 95 -14.16 8.11 10.66
CA VAL A 95 -13.08 7.23 11.16
C VAL A 95 -13.40 6.76 12.58
N LEU A 96 -13.93 7.65 13.41
CA LEU A 96 -14.34 7.29 14.76
C LEU A 96 -15.51 6.30 14.78
N ASP A 97 -16.43 6.40 13.82
CA ASP A 97 -17.62 5.56 13.75
C ASP A 97 -17.36 4.22 13.06
N VAL A 98 -16.34 4.14 12.18
CA VAL A 98 -16.01 2.94 11.42
C VAL A 98 -14.86 2.19 12.10
N ARG A 99 -15.21 1.12 12.82
CA ARG A 99 -14.24 0.13 13.31
C ARG A 99 -13.70 -0.69 12.13
N ILE A 100 -12.44 -0.47 11.76
CA ILE A 100 -11.80 -1.19 10.65
C ILE A 100 -11.05 -2.40 11.18
N ASP A 101 -11.52 -3.59 10.80
CA ASP A 101 -10.83 -4.85 11.05
C ASP A 101 -9.76 -5.12 9.98
N GLY A 102 -8.54 -4.62 10.23
CA GLY A 102 -7.41 -4.79 9.32
C GLY A 102 -7.06 -6.25 9.03
N PHE A 103 -7.13 -7.12 10.04
CA PHE A 103 -6.82 -8.55 9.89
C PHE A 103 -7.91 -9.28 9.09
N GLY A 104 -9.19 -9.06 9.42
CA GLY A 104 -10.30 -9.66 8.66
C GLY A 104 -10.30 -9.25 7.19
N ILE A 105 -9.93 -8.00 6.89
CA ILE A 105 -9.79 -7.54 5.50
C ILE A 105 -8.59 -8.21 4.83
N ALA A 106 -7.40 -8.22 5.47
CA ALA A 106 -6.23 -8.88 4.91
C ALA A 106 -6.48 -10.37 4.65
N GLN A 107 -7.15 -11.05 5.58
CA GLN A 107 -7.57 -12.45 5.44
C GLN A 107 -8.51 -12.63 4.24
N SER A 108 -9.49 -11.74 4.07
CA SER A 108 -10.41 -11.80 2.92
C SER A 108 -9.68 -11.70 1.58
N VAL A 109 -8.62 -10.87 1.50
CA VAL A 109 -7.79 -10.76 0.29
C VAL A 109 -6.98 -12.04 0.06
N ILE A 110 -6.39 -12.61 1.11
CA ILE A 110 -5.69 -13.89 1.07
C ILE A 110 -6.62 -15.02 0.61
N ASP A 111 -7.83 -15.09 1.15
CA ASP A 111 -8.80 -16.13 0.84
C ASP A 111 -9.23 -16.05 -0.62
N ALA A 112 -9.51 -14.85 -1.14
CA ALA A 112 -9.88 -14.65 -2.54
C ALA A 112 -8.82 -15.18 -3.51
N VAL A 113 -7.54 -14.93 -3.21
CA VAL A 113 -6.41 -15.37 -4.03
C VAL A 113 -6.14 -16.87 -3.85
N SER A 114 -6.23 -17.37 -2.61
CA SER A 114 -6.06 -18.79 -2.30
C SER A 114 -7.13 -19.65 -2.97
N ASP A 115 -8.37 -19.21 -2.97
CA ASP A 115 -9.49 -19.93 -3.59
C ASP A 115 -9.34 -19.95 -5.12
N ALA A 116 -8.81 -18.88 -5.73
CA ALA A 116 -8.50 -18.85 -7.15
C ALA A 116 -7.36 -19.84 -7.52
N ALA A 117 -6.29 -19.87 -6.72
CA ALA A 117 -5.18 -20.81 -6.87
C ALA A 117 -5.65 -22.27 -6.76
N LEU A 118 -6.42 -22.59 -5.72
CA LEU A 118 -6.99 -23.92 -5.48
C LEU A 118 -7.97 -24.33 -6.59
N SER A 119 -8.77 -23.40 -7.10
CA SER A 119 -9.70 -23.66 -8.20
C SER A 119 -8.94 -24.06 -9.47
N PHE A 120 -7.88 -23.34 -9.81
CA PHE A 120 -7.02 -23.69 -10.94
C PHE A 120 -6.40 -25.09 -10.79
N ASP A 121 -5.82 -25.39 -9.61
CA ASP A 121 -5.19 -26.68 -9.37
C ASP A 121 -6.17 -27.85 -9.40
N ASN A 122 -7.39 -27.64 -8.92
CA ASN A 122 -8.43 -28.67 -8.93
C ASN A 122 -8.99 -28.91 -10.33
N GLU A 123 -9.26 -27.85 -11.10
CA GLU A 123 -9.81 -27.96 -12.46
C GLU A 123 -8.78 -28.50 -13.46
N THR A 124 -7.47 -28.30 -13.22
CA THR A 124 -6.39 -28.77 -14.12
C THR A 124 -5.71 -30.07 -13.69
N ARG A 125 -6.14 -30.70 -12.58
CA ARG A 125 -5.45 -31.87 -11.98
C ARG A 125 -5.18 -33.02 -12.94
N ASN A 126 -6.06 -33.25 -13.91
CA ASN A 126 -5.99 -34.36 -14.87
C ASN A 126 -5.34 -33.99 -16.21
N TYR A 127 -4.77 -32.79 -16.33
CA TYR A 127 -4.11 -32.30 -17.53
C TYR A 127 -2.63 -32.70 -17.54
N LEU A 128 -1.97 -32.55 -18.70
CA LEU A 128 -0.55 -32.88 -18.82
C LEU A 128 0.29 -31.95 -17.92
N ASP A 129 1.25 -32.55 -17.21
CA ASP A 129 2.04 -31.85 -16.19
C ASP A 129 2.83 -30.66 -16.75
N GLY A 130 3.41 -30.77 -17.95
CA GLY A 130 4.17 -29.69 -18.60
C GLY A 130 3.31 -28.44 -18.82
N PRO A 131 2.26 -28.50 -19.65
CA PRO A 131 1.31 -27.40 -19.85
C PRO A 131 0.68 -26.87 -18.57
N ARG A 132 0.34 -27.78 -17.63
CA ARG A 132 -0.24 -27.40 -16.35
C ARG A 132 0.72 -26.57 -15.51
N THR A 133 1.97 -27.01 -15.39
CA THR A 133 3.00 -26.33 -14.57
C THR A 133 3.31 -24.96 -15.15
N GLN A 134 3.55 -24.89 -16.47
CA GLN A 134 3.83 -23.61 -17.15
C GLN A 134 2.70 -22.59 -16.96
N GLN A 135 1.44 -23.04 -17.10
CA GLN A 135 0.29 -22.17 -16.92
C GLN A 135 0.05 -21.82 -15.45
N ARG A 136 0.32 -22.76 -14.52
CA ARG A 136 0.26 -22.52 -13.07
C ARG A 136 1.21 -21.40 -12.70
N ASP A 137 2.47 -21.47 -13.12
CA ASP A 137 3.48 -20.46 -12.79
C ASP A 137 3.08 -19.08 -13.31
N THR A 138 2.61 -19.01 -14.56
CA THR A 138 2.11 -17.76 -15.16
C THR A 138 0.91 -17.21 -14.39
N PHE A 139 -0.03 -18.07 -14.01
CA PHE A 139 -1.21 -17.68 -13.23
C PHE A 139 -0.82 -17.22 -11.83
N TYR A 140 0.10 -17.91 -11.16
CA TYR A 140 0.54 -17.61 -9.80
C TYR A 140 1.29 -16.27 -9.73
N GLN A 141 2.12 -15.98 -10.73
CA GLN A 141 2.73 -14.66 -10.89
C GLN A 141 1.68 -13.56 -11.04
N HIS A 142 0.63 -13.81 -11.84
CA HIS A 142 -0.47 -12.85 -12.03
C HIS A 142 -1.24 -12.59 -10.74
N ILE A 143 -1.69 -13.64 -10.04
CA ILE A 143 -2.48 -13.47 -8.81
C ILE A 143 -1.66 -12.89 -7.66
N SER A 144 -0.35 -13.18 -7.58
CA SER A 144 0.56 -12.55 -6.61
C SER A 144 0.67 -11.04 -6.87
N ALA A 145 0.77 -10.62 -8.13
CA ALA A 145 0.75 -9.20 -8.48
C ALA A 145 -0.60 -8.53 -8.13
N CYS A 146 -1.73 -9.22 -8.36
CA CYS A 146 -3.06 -8.73 -7.97
C CYS A 146 -3.20 -8.58 -6.45
N LEU A 147 -2.73 -9.57 -5.68
CA LEU A 147 -2.70 -9.56 -4.21
C LEU A 147 -1.96 -8.34 -3.69
N LYS A 148 -0.72 -8.16 -4.17
CA LYS A 148 0.14 -7.04 -3.81
C LYS A 148 -0.51 -5.70 -4.15
N SER A 149 -0.99 -5.54 -5.38
CA SER A 149 -1.64 -4.30 -5.84
C SER A 149 -2.88 -3.96 -5.00
N LYS A 150 -3.69 -4.96 -4.65
CA LYS A 150 -4.86 -4.77 -3.80
C LYS A 150 -4.49 -4.33 -2.39
N ALA A 151 -3.51 -5.00 -1.77
CA ALA A 151 -3.00 -4.67 -0.45
C ALA A 151 -2.41 -3.26 -0.42
N GLU A 152 -1.54 -2.91 -1.36
CA GLU A 152 -0.97 -1.55 -1.49
C GLU A 152 -2.07 -0.49 -1.65
N GLY A 153 -3.07 -0.76 -2.49
CA GLY A 153 -4.20 0.16 -2.69
C GLY A 153 -5.08 0.34 -1.46
N ILE A 154 -5.11 -0.63 -0.56
CA ILE A 154 -5.77 -0.54 0.75
C ILE A 154 -4.91 0.26 1.73
N VAL A 155 -3.64 -0.11 1.88
CA VAL A 155 -2.71 0.56 2.82
C VAL A 155 -2.57 2.03 2.48
N LYS A 156 -2.35 2.35 1.20
CA LYS A 156 -2.29 3.72 0.70
C LYS A 156 -3.52 4.52 1.10
N ARG A 157 -4.72 3.94 0.93
CA ARG A 157 -5.99 4.57 1.27
C ARG A 157 -6.10 4.90 2.75
N VAL A 158 -5.79 3.94 3.63
CA VAL A 158 -5.81 4.14 5.09
C VAL A 158 -4.81 5.22 5.52
N VAL A 159 -3.59 5.15 4.99
CA VAL A 159 -2.53 6.11 5.27
C VAL A 159 -2.87 7.51 4.75
N ASP A 160 -3.42 7.63 3.54
CA ASP A 160 -3.88 8.90 2.97
C ASP A 160 -5.02 9.50 3.81
N THR A 161 -5.98 8.69 4.27
CA THR A 161 -7.04 9.13 5.18
C THR A 161 -6.46 9.65 6.49
N ALA A 162 -5.56 8.91 7.13
CA ALA A 162 -4.94 9.35 8.39
C ALA A 162 -4.18 10.67 8.23
N VAL A 163 -3.38 10.80 7.17
CA VAL A 163 -2.65 12.04 6.86
C VAL A 163 -3.61 13.21 6.64
N HIS A 164 -4.69 13.00 5.89
CA HIS A 164 -5.70 14.02 5.68
C HIS A 164 -6.33 14.49 7.00
N LEU A 165 -6.67 13.55 7.89
CA LEU A 165 -7.26 13.86 9.18
C LEU A 165 -6.28 14.55 10.14
N ILE A 166 -5.01 14.16 10.12
CA ILE A 166 -3.94 14.84 10.87
C ILE A 166 -3.84 16.30 10.44
N ASP A 167 -3.91 16.58 9.13
CA ASP A 167 -3.90 17.93 8.60
C ASP A 167 -5.14 18.73 9.04
N GLU A 168 -6.33 18.11 9.02
CA GLU A 168 -7.58 18.73 9.48
C GLU A 168 -7.53 19.08 10.98
N VAL A 169 -7.09 18.15 11.83
CA VAL A 169 -6.95 18.37 13.29
C VAL A 169 -5.95 19.48 13.58
N SER A 170 -4.83 19.49 12.86
CA SER A 170 -3.78 20.49 13.05
C SER A 170 -4.24 21.88 12.63
N LYS A 171 -4.98 21.97 11.52
CA LYS A 171 -5.61 23.21 11.06
C LYS A 171 -6.68 23.71 12.03
N ASP A 172 -7.50 22.82 12.58
CA ASP A 172 -8.51 23.15 13.59
C ASP A 172 -7.88 23.65 14.90
N ALA A 173 -6.78 23.03 15.34
CA ALA A 173 -6.05 23.44 16.53
C ALA A 173 -5.47 24.86 16.44
N MET A 174 -5.11 25.30 15.23
CA MET A 174 -4.65 26.66 14.94
C MET A 174 -5.80 27.65 14.67
N SER A 175 -7.06 27.20 14.74
CA SER A 175 -8.22 28.06 14.51
C SER A 175 -8.59 28.86 15.77
N GLN A 176 -9.41 29.90 15.60
CA GLN A 176 -9.89 30.72 16.71
C GLN A 176 -10.80 29.95 17.67
N THR A 177 -11.49 28.91 17.18
CA THR A 177 -12.44 28.09 17.94
C THR A 177 -12.24 26.61 17.60
N PRO A 178 -11.24 25.94 18.19
CA PRO A 178 -10.94 24.54 17.89
C PRO A 178 -12.10 23.64 18.30
N ARG A 179 -12.53 22.77 17.40
CA ARG A 179 -13.64 21.82 17.61
C ARG A 179 -13.18 20.37 17.64
N LEU A 180 -12.19 20.02 16.82
CA LEU A 180 -11.63 18.67 16.73
C LEU A 180 -10.66 18.42 17.87
N ALA A 181 -9.91 19.43 18.31
CA ALA A 181 -9.04 19.35 19.49
C ALA A 181 -9.84 19.44 20.82
N ALA A 182 -10.80 18.54 21.00
CA ALA A 182 -11.64 18.43 22.19
C ALA A 182 -11.44 17.09 22.91
N GLN A 183 -11.64 17.08 24.23
CA GLN A 183 -11.47 15.86 25.05
C GLN A 183 -12.40 14.71 24.61
N GLY A 184 -13.62 15.02 24.18
CA GLY A 184 -14.55 14.01 23.66
C GLY A 184 -14.00 13.30 22.43
N THR A 185 -13.42 14.05 21.49
CA THR A 185 -12.77 13.51 20.28
C THR A 185 -11.62 12.57 20.63
N LEU A 186 -10.78 12.97 21.59
CA LEU A 186 -9.66 12.16 22.05
C LEU A 186 -10.14 10.82 22.66
N THR A 187 -11.20 10.87 23.46
CA THR A 187 -11.79 9.69 24.12
C THR A 187 -12.33 8.69 23.08
N VAL A 188 -13.08 9.17 22.08
CA VAL A 188 -13.61 8.28 21.03
C VAL A 188 -12.47 7.66 20.21
N LEU A 189 -11.39 8.42 19.94
CA LEU A 189 -10.22 7.87 19.26
C LEU A 189 -9.51 6.78 20.09
N GLU A 190 -9.48 6.93 21.42
CA GLU A 190 -8.96 5.88 22.32
C GLU A 190 -9.81 4.61 22.24
N GLU A 191 -11.13 4.74 22.29
CA GLU A 191 -12.06 3.60 22.14
C GLU A 191 -11.89 2.89 20.78
N VAL A 192 -11.62 3.64 19.70
CA VAL A 192 -11.35 3.08 18.36
C VAL A 192 -10.02 2.33 18.33
N LEU A 193 -8.99 2.86 18.98
CA LEU A 193 -7.69 2.22 19.07
C LEU A 193 -7.77 0.93 19.90
N GLU A 194 -8.49 0.96 21.02
CA GLU A 194 -8.76 -0.23 21.85
C GLU A 194 -9.53 -1.28 21.06
N ALA A 195 -10.60 -0.89 20.35
CA ALA A 195 -11.35 -1.82 19.50
C ALA A 195 -10.47 -2.42 18.38
N THR A 196 -9.52 -1.64 17.85
CA THR A 196 -8.56 -2.12 16.85
C THR A 196 -7.63 -3.17 17.46
N ASP A 197 -7.13 -2.95 18.68
CA ASP A 197 -6.31 -3.92 19.41
C ASP A 197 -7.10 -5.19 19.77
N GLU A 198 -8.37 -5.07 20.16
CA GLU A 198 -9.25 -6.20 20.44
C GLU A 198 -9.49 -7.06 19.20
N MET A 199 -9.78 -6.43 18.05
CA MET A 199 -9.94 -7.13 16.78
C MET A 199 -8.67 -7.89 16.41
N GLN A 200 -7.51 -7.31 16.66
CA GLN A 200 -6.22 -7.96 16.38
C GLN A 200 -5.96 -9.13 17.34
N ALA A 201 -6.29 -8.98 18.62
CA ALA A 201 -6.17 -10.04 19.61
C ALA A 201 -7.09 -11.24 19.31
N ALA A 202 -8.17 -11.05 18.56
CA ALA A 202 -9.05 -12.13 18.08
C ALA A 202 -8.39 -13.05 17.04
N HIS A 203 -7.22 -12.66 16.50
CA HIS A 203 -6.43 -13.44 15.54
C HIS A 203 -5.06 -13.86 16.13
N PRO A 204 -5.02 -14.69 17.19
CA PRO A 204 -3.79 -15.03 17.91
C PRO A 204 -2.78 -15.80 17.04
N ASP A 205 -3.27 -16.58 16.07
CA ASP A 205 -2.46 -17.33 15.13
C ASP A 205 -2.05 -16.51 13.89
N GLY A 206 -2.45 -15.22 13.85
CA GLY A 206 -2.22 -14.34 12.71
C GLY A 206 -3.12 -14.67 11.51
N LEU A 207 -2.62 -14.38 10.31
CA LEU A 207 -3.33 -14.63 9.06
C LEU A 207 -3.18 -16.10 8.66
N SER A 208 -4.30 -16.74 8.32
CA SER A 208 -4.35 -18.12 7.84
C SER A 208 -4.02 -18.18 6.36
N LEU A 209 -2.92 -18.83 6.03
CA LEU A 209 -2.33 -18.81 4.70
C LEU A 209 -2.42 -20.20 4.06
N LYS A 210 -3.32 -20.36 3.08
CA LYS A 210 -3.47 -21.63 2.34
C LYS A 210 -2.44 -21.78 1.21
N ALA A 211 -1.96 -20.66 0.65
CA ALA A 211 -0.99 -20.62 -0.44
C ALA A 211 0.19 -19.68 -0.07
N LEU A 212 1.11 -20.19 0.75
CA LEU A 212 2.27 -19.42 1.28
C LEU A 212 3.17 -18.85 0.19
N GLU A 213 3.26 -19.52 -0.97
CA GLU A 213 4.06 -19.12 -2.13
C GLU A 213 3.61 -17.80 -2.78
N LEU A 214 2.45 -17.27 -2.40
CA LEU A 214 1.90 -16.03 -2.95
C LEU A 214 2.24 -14.79 -2.12
N LEU A 215 2.85 -14.97 -0.94
CA LEU A 215 3.12 -13.91 0.01
C LEU A 215 4.34 -13.07 -0.36
N HIS A 216 4.29 -11.81 0.06
CA HIS A 216 5.40 -10.88 -0.15
C HIS A 216 6.51 -11.08 0.89
N ASP A 217 6.13 -11.12 2.16
CA ASP A 217 7.06 -11.30 3.29
C ASP A 217 6.43 -12.22 4.34
N PRO A 218 6.64 -13.54 4.27
CA PRO A 218 6.07 -14.50 5.22
C PRO A 218 6.65 -14.35 6.64
N ASP A 219 7.80 -13.69 6.78
CA ASP A 219 8.48 -13.49 8.08
C ASP A 219 8.06 -12.17 8.75
N PHE A 220 7.17 -11.39 8.12
CA PHE A 220 6.72 -10.11 8.67
C PHE A 220 6.01 -10.31 10.02
N SER A 221 6.49 -9.60 11.04
CA SER A 221 5.90 -9.61 12.38
C SER A 221 5.12 -8.34 12.64
N TYR A 222 3.79 -8.48 12.68
CA TYR A 222 2.85 -7.42 13.06
C TYR A 222 3.27 -6.71 14.35
N THR A 223 3.39 -7.46 15.45
CA THR A 223 3.68 -6.91 16.77
C THR A 223 5.03 -6.19 16.79
N ARG A 224 6.07 -6.77 16.18
CA ARG A 224 7.39 -6.14 16.14
C ARG A 224 7.36 -4.84 15.33
N PHE A 225 6.67 -4.84 14.20
CA PHE A 225 6.54 -3.66 13.35
C PHE A 225 5.84 -2.52 14.10
N VAL A 226 4.66 -2.80 14.67
CA VAL A 226 3.84 -1.84 15.40
C VAL A 226 4.59 -1.26 16.62
N VAL A 227 5.19 -2.11 17.44
CA VAL A 227 5.99 -1.68 18.61
C VAL A 227 7.20 -0.85 18.20
N SER A 228 7.83 -1.13 17.06
CA SER A 228 9.00 -0.37 16.59
C SER A 228 8.66 1.03 16.06
N ARG A 229 7.39 1.29 15.72
CA ARG A 229 6.93 2.51 15.06
C ARG A 229 6.11 3.42 15.97
N ILE A 230 5.42 2.85 16.96
CA ILE A 230 4.62 3.61 17.91
C ILE A 230 5.48 3.98 19.13
N ALA A 231 5.79 5.26 19.27
CA ALA A 231 6.26 5.80 20.54
C ALA A 231 5.09 5.92 21.52
N GLN A 232 5.36 5.86 22.84
CA GLN A 232 4.33 6.08 23.85
C GLN A 232 3.60 7.41 23.56
N ARG A 233 2.28 7.33 23.41
CA ARG A 233 1.42 8.49 23.17
C ARG A 233 1.64 9.54 24.27
N PRO A 234 1.84 10.83 23.94
CA PRO A 234 1.87 11.87 24.94
C PRO A 234 0.59 11.79 25.78
N ARG A 235 0.73 11.65 27.10
CA ARG A 235 -0.42 11.67 28.02
C ARG A 235 -0.83 13.08 28.41
N ASP A 236 -0.04 14.08 28.03
CA ASP A 236 -0.35 15.47 28.30
C ASP A 236 -1.39 15.99 27.30
N ALA A 237 -2.65 15.72 27.63
CA ALA A 237 -3.82 16.20 26.91
C ALA A 237 -4.29 17.59 27.44
N ASN A 238 -3.44 18.31 28.17
CA ASN A 238 -3.83 19.61 28.72
C ASN A 238 -3.84 20.69 27.63
N GLY A 239 -4.98 21.37 27.51
CA GLY A 239 -5.18 22.43 26.54
C GLY A 239 -5.19 21.95 25.09
N ILE A 240 -5.44 22.89 24.17
CA ILE A 240 -5.63 22.60 22.74
C ILE A 240 -4.37 22.00 22.10
N LEU A 241 -3.19 22.48 22.50
CA LEU A 241 -1.91 21.95 22.00
C LEU A 241 -1.73 20.48 22.37
N GLY A 242 -1.91 20.12 23.64
CA GLY A 242 -1.81 18.73 24.11
C GLY A 242 -2.86 17.81 23.48
N LEU A 243 -4.11 18.29 23.39
CA LEU A 243 -5.21 17.55 22.74
C LEU A 243 -4.92 17.26 21.27
N SER A 244 -4.55 18.29 20.50
CA SER A 244 -4.27 18.12 19.06
C SER A 244 -3.09 17.19 18.81
N GLN A 245 -2.01 17.31 19.58
CA GLN A 245 -0.86 16.41 19.50
C GLN A 245 -1.24 14.95 19.82
N SER A 246 -2.06 14.75 20.86
CA SER A 246 -2.54 13.43 21.25
C SER A 246 -3.43 12.81 20.18
N ILE A 247 -4.32 13.60 19.56
CA ILE A 247 -5.19 13.15 18.47
C ILE A 247 -4.36 12.80 17.22
N CYS A 248 -3.44 13.67 16.79
CA CYS A 248 -2.58 13.39 15.63
C CYS A 248 -1.74 12.13 15.82
N ARG A 249 -1.21 11.89 17.04
CA ARG A 249 -0.50 10.64 17.36
C ARG A 249 -1.41 9.42 17.36
N GLY A 250 -2.63 9.54 17.87
CA GLY A 250 -3.60 8.44 17.85
C GLY A 250 -4.04 8.06 16.43
N LEU A 251 -4.23 9.04 15.54
CA LEU A 251 -4.52 8.78 14.11
C LEU A 251 -3.35 8.08 13.40
N LEU A 252 -2.11 8.49 13.71
CA LEU A 252 -0.91 7.82 13.20
C LEU A 252 -0.86 6.36 13.67
N GLU A 253 -1.04 6.13 14.98
CA GLU A 253 -1.10 4.79 15.57
C GLU A 253 -2.17 3.92 14.93
N TRP A 254 -3.39 4.45 14.77
CA TRP A 254 -4.49 3.77 14.09
C TRP A 254 -4.10 3.34 12.67
N SER A 255 -3.49 4.25 11.90
CA SER A 255 -3.07 3.96 10.53
C SER A 255 -1.97 2.89 10.46
N ILE A 256 -1.02 2.90 11.41
CA ILE A 256 0.06 1.92 11.51
C ILE A 256 -0.51 0.53 11.84
N LYS A 257 -1.42 0.45 12.82
CA LYS A 257 -2.08 -0.81 13.23
C LYS A 257 -2.84 -1.45 12.08
N ILE A 258 -3.60 -0.67 11.31
CA ILE A 258 -4.31 -1.22 10.15
C ILE A 258 -3.33 -1.60 9.03
N ALA A 259 -2.38 -0.72 8.68
CA ALA A 259 -1.41 -0.99 7.62
C ALA A 259 -0.56 -2.23 7.91
N ALA A 260 -0.14 -2.43 9.16
CA ALA A 260 0.66 -3.58 9.58
C ALA A 260 -0.07 -4.92 9.38
N SER A 261 -1.40 -4.94 9.34
CA SER A 261 -2.17 -6.15 9.00
C SER A 261 -1.88 -6.65 7.57
N PHE A 262 -1.35 -5.79 6.70
CA PHE A 262 -1.02 -6.11 5.30
C PHE A 262 0.49 -6.32 5.07
N GLY A 263 1.33 -6.26 6.11
CA GLY A 263 2.79 -6.33 5.95
C GLY A 263 3.30 -7.64 5.35
N VAL A 264 2.57 -8.74 5.50
CA VAL A 264 2.87 -10.02 4.81
C VAL A 264 2.52 -10.02 3.32
N LEU A 265 1.68 -9.07 2.88
CA LEU A 265 1.13 -8.98 1.52
C LEU A 265 1.82 -7.94 0.64
N CYS A 266 2.37 -6.89 1.24
CA CYS A 266 3.08 -5.82 0.53
C CYS A 266 4.04 -5.06 1.45
N ASP A 267 5.02 -4.36 0.86
CA ASP A 267 5.85 -3.42 1.62
C ASP A 267 5.05 -2.17 2.01
N ILE A 268 4.98 -1.90 3.31
CA ILE A 268 4.24 -0.80 3.91
C ILE A 268 5.16 0.31 4.45
N ASN A 269 6.48 0.11 4.43
CA ASN A 269 7.42 0.98 5.14
C ASN A 269 7.37 2.42 4.63
N GLU A 270 7.41 2.63 3.32
CA GLU A 270 7.43 3.97 2.72
C GLU A 270 6.16 4.76 3.08
N GLN A 271 5.00 4.09 3.01
CA GLN A 271 3.70 4.69 3.30
C GLN A 271 3.59 5.09 4.77
N VAL A 272 4.02 4.22 5.69
CA VAL A 272 4.06 4.50 7.12
C VAL A 272 5.04 5.64 7.44
N GLN A 273 6.25 5.62 6.90
CA GLN A 273 7.23 6.69 7.09
C GLN A 273 6.71 8.06 6.61
N ARG A 274 5.94 8.08 5.51
CA ARG A 274 5.29 9.31 5.04
C ARG A 274 4.30 9.85 6.07
N ALA A 275 3.47 9.00 6.66
CA ALA A 275 2.52 9.39 7.70
C ALA A 275 3.23 9.90 8.95
N GLU A 276 4.29 9.21 9.40
CA GLU A 276 5.10 9.60 10.55
C GLU A 276 5.72 10.99 10.34
N LYS A 277 6.38 11.19 9.20
CA LYS A 277 6.98 12.47 8.83
C LYS A 277 5.94 13.58 8.85
N ARG A 278 4.80 13.37 8.20
CA ARG A 278 3.73 14.38 8.14
C ARG A 278 3.16 14.70 9.51
N THR A 279 2.96 13.69 10.36
CA THR A 279 2.51 13.87 11.75
C THR A 279 3.47 14.76 12.53
N ASN A 280 4.78 14.48 12.44
CA ASN A 280 5.80 15.25 13.13
C ASN A 280 5.83 16.71 12.64
N GLU A 281 5.78 16.93 11.32
CA GLU A 281 5.74 18.27 10.71
C GLU A 281 4.52 19.09 11.20
N GLN A 282 3.34 18.46 11.25
CA GLN A 282 2.13 19.14 11.71
C GLN A 282 2.19 19.46 13.20
N MET A 283 2.65 18.53 14.05
CA MET A 283 2.82 18.77 15.48
C MET A 283 3.78 19.93 15.76
N GLU A 284 4.90 20.01 15.03
CA GLU A 284 5.87 21.10 15.13
C GLU A 284 5.24 22.44 14.68
N SER A 285 4.47 22.42 13.59
CA SER A 285 3.75 23.59 13.08
C SER A 285 2.77 24.15 14.11
N VAL A 286 1.95 23.30 14.73
CA VAL A 286 0.99 23.69 15.76
C VAL A 286 1.72 24.23 16.99
N ALA A 287 2.78 23.55 17.46
CA ALA A 287 3.58 24.03 18.60
C ALA A 287 4.17 25.42 18.35
N LYS A 288 4.72 25.65 17.15
CA LYS A 288 5.24 26.96 16.73
C LYS A 288 4.14 28.03 16.68
N HIS A 289 2.96 27.68 16.20
CA HIS A 289 1.81 28.60 16.17
C HIS A 289 1.43 29.08 17.58
N PHE A 290 1.28 28.14 18.52
CA PHE A 290 0.99 28.47 19.93
C PHE A 290 2.13 29.29 20.57
N GLY A 291 3.39 28.97 20.29
CA GLY A 291 4.55 29.75 20.74
C GLY A 291 4.49 31.21 20.28
N ASN A 292 4.10 31.45 19.02
CA ASN A 292 3.94 32.81 18.49
C ASN A 292 2.77 33.57 19.14
N ILE A 293 1.65 32.89 19.41
CA ILE A 293 0.52 33.50 20.12
C ILE A 293 0.93 33.92 21.53
N LEU A 294 1.59 33.02 22.27
CA LEU A 294 2.04 33.29 23.63
C LEU A 294 3.02 34.46 23.67
N ALA A 295 4.02 34.48 22.79
CA ALA A 295 4.96 35.60 22.68
C ALA A 295 4.24 36.93 22.39
N GLY A 296 3.27 36.94 21.47
CA GLY A 296 2.50 38.14 21.15
C GLY A 296 1.48 38.56 22.21
N GLN A 297 0.98 37.64 23.04
CA GLN A 297 0.14 37.98 24.19
C GLN A 297 0.98 38.51 25.35
N PHE A 298 2.13 37.90 25.60
CA PHE A 298 3.07 38.33 26.64
C PHE A 298 3.61 39.74 26.34
N ASP A 299 4.01 40.01 25.09
CA ASP A 299 4.43 41.36 24.68
C ASP A 299 3.30 42.39 24.89
N ARG A 300 2.07 42.06 24.49
CA ARG A 300 0.90 42.92 24.72
C ARG A 300 0.63 43.16 26.21
N PHE A 301 0.76 42.14 27.04
CA PHE A 301 0.62 42.26 28.50
C PHE A 301 1.67 43.19 29.08
N ILE A 302 2.95 43.01 28.73
CA ILE A 302 4.05 43.88 29.17
C ILE A 302 3.82 45.33 28.72
N GLN A 303 3.44 45.56 27.47
CA GLN A 303 3.13 46.90 26.96
C GLN A 303 1.96 47.54 27.71
N GLN A 304 0.95 46.76 28.09
CA GLN A 304 -0.19 47.22 28.87
C GLN A 304 0.25 47.60 30.30
N GLN A 305 1.02 46.76 30.98
CA GLN A 305 1.57 47.05 32.31
C GLN A 305 2.44 48.31 32.32
N ILE A 306 3.27 48.51 31.28
CA ILE A 306 4.08 49.74 31.14
C ILE A 306 3.19 50.97 30.97
N ARG A 307 2.13 50.91 30.15
CA ARG A 307 1.19 52.03 30.00
C ARG A 307 0.45 52.35 31.29
N ASP A 308 -0.05 51.33 31.98
CA ASP A 308 -0.82 51.50 33.20
C ASP A 308 0.06 52.06 34.32
N SER A 309 1.29 51.55 34.45
CA SER A 309 2.31 52.11 35.35
C SER A 309 2.61 53.59 35.04
N LYS A 310 2.78 53.95 33.76
CA LYS A 310 2.99 55.34 33.35
C LYS A 310 1.78 56.24 33.66
N ALA A 311 0.56 55.73 33.48
CA ALA A 311 -0.67 56.45 33.79
C ALA A 311 -0.83 56.68 35.31
N ASN A 312 -0.52 55.66 36.12
CA ASN A 312 -0.55 55.74 37.59
C ASN A 312 0.48 56.75 38.12
N MET A 313 1.74 56.67 37.67
CA MET A 313 2.77 57.66 38.02
C MET A 313 2.36 59.07 37.61
N SER A 314 1.82 59.25 36.41
CA SER A 314 1.34 60.56 35.94
C SER A 314 0.19 61.10 36.79
N ARG A 315 -0.67 60.24 37.33
CA ARG A 315 -1.73 60.61 38.26
C ARG A 315 -1.16 61.01 39.61
N ALA A 316 -0.23 60.24 40.18
CA ALA A 316 0.44 60.56 41.45
C ALA A 316 1.19 61.88 41.43
N PHE A 317 1.90 62.18 40.33
CA PHE A 317 2.56 63.47 40.13
C PHE A 317 1.56 64.65 40.09
N ARG A 318 0.37 64.45 39.52
CA ARG A 318 -0.67 65.51 39.47
C ARG A 318 -1.39 65.70 40.78
N THR A 319 -1.54 64.65 41.59
CA THR A 319 -2.27 64.70 42.86
C THR A 319 -1.38 64.97 44.07
N GLY A 320 -0.06 65.09 43.88
CA GLY A 320 0.89 65.33 44.98
C GLY A 320 1.06 64.13 45.91
N ALA A 321 0.71 62.92 45.45
CA ALA A 321 0.90 61.69 46.21
C ALA A 321 2.39 61.32 46.29
N ASN A 322 2.78 60.62 47.36
CA ASN A 322 4.17 60.29 47.65
C ASN A 322 4.72 59.26 46.65
N VAL A 323 5.27 59.76 45.53
CA VAL A 323 5.79 59.02 44.36
C VAL A 323 6.68 57.81 44.69
N PRO A 324 7.56 57.83 45.73
CA PRO A 324 8.37 56.67 46.11
C PRO A 324 7.54 55.46 46.59
N HIS A 325 6.38 55.70 47.19
CA HIS A 325 5.52 54.61 47.70
C HIS A 325 4.80 53.88 46.56
N GLU A 326 4.33 54.60 45.54
CA GLU A 326 3.72 53.99 44.35
C GLU A 326 4.75 53.24 43.49
N LEU A 327 5.97 53.77 43.35
CA LEU A 327 7.06 53.07 42.65
C LEU A 327 7.41 51.74 43.34
N ASN A 328 7.50 51.71 44.67
CA ASN A 328 7.77 50.47 45.41
C ASN A 328 6.61 49.46 45.34
N SER A 329 5.36 49.92 45.26
CA SER A 329 4.20 49.03 45.07
C SER A 329 4.22 48.34 43.69
N ILE A 330 4.55 49.09 42.63
CA ILE A 330 4.66 48.57 41.26
C ILE A 330 5.87 47.64 41.09
N TYR A 331 7.03 47.99 41.67
CA TYR A 331 8.20 47.11 41.64
C TYR A 331 8.04 45.88 42.53
N GLY A 332 7.33 45.98 43.66
CA GLY A 332 7.05 44.85 44.54
C GLY A 332 6.15 43.80 43.89
N THR A 333 5.12 44.23 43.14
CA THR A 333 4.25 43.30 42.40
C THR A 333 4.97 42.58 41.26
N LEU A 334 5.93 43.24 40.60
CA LEU A 334 6.76 42.61 39.56
C LEU A 334 7.80 41.62 40.10
N LEU A 335 8.29 41.81 41.34
CA LEU A 335 9.29 40.93 41.97
C LEU A 335 8.67 39.77 42.74
N GLU A 336 7.45 39.91 43.27
CA GLU A 336 6.73 38.81 43.92
C GLU A 336 6.20 37.77 42.91
N GLU A 337 5.93 38.15 41.65
CA GLU A 337 5.62 37.20 40.57
C GLU A 337 6.85 36.39 40.09
N ASP A 338 8.07 36.89 40.31
CA ASP A 338 9.34 36.19 40.00
C ASP A 338 9.82 35.28 41.16
N ALA A 339 9.22 35.40 42.35
CA ALA A 339 9.52 34.57 43.53
C ALA A 339 8.53 33.41 43.73
N GLY A 340 7.62 33.21 42.78
CA GLY A 340 6.57 32.20 42.79
C GLY A 340 6.74 31.09 41.73
N THR A 341 7.95 30.57 41.56
CA THR A 341 8.21 29.23 41.00
C THR A 341 9.30 28.51 41.77
#